data_AF-A0A174ZK76-F1
#
_entry.id   AF-A0A174ZK76-F1
#
_cell.length_a   1.000
_cell.length_b   1.000
_cell.length_c   1.000
_cell.angle_alpha   90.00
_cell.angle_beta   90.00
_cell.angle_gamma   90.00
#
_symmetry.space_group_name_H-M   'P 1'
#
loop_
_entity.id
_entity.type
_entity.pdbx_description
1 polymer ?
#
loop_
_entity_poly.entity_id
_entity_poly.type
_entity_poly.pdbx_seq_one_letter_code
_entity_poly.pdbx_strand_id
1 'polypeptide(L)'
;MDERDIVLNSVLEELKNKKLITELEKDIISAIKVFLEQPIDRNNVKTKINEIDLKYNTYSDLLMVMPQDSLRTLDELNDVEIRNNLYLRINVLLGRKESLK
;
A
#
# COMPACT_ATOMS: atom_id res chain seq x y z
N MET A 1 13.38 -2.29 12.81
CA MET A 1 12.72 -1.29 11.94
C MET A 1 13.19 -1.58 10.53
N ASP A 2 12.28 -1.96 9.66
CA ASP A 2 12.54 -2.30 8.25
C ASP A 2 12.82 -1.01 7.46
N GLU A 3 13.63 -1.06 6.40
CA GLU A 3 13.88 0.08 5.50
C GLU A 3 12.57 0.68 4.97
N ARG A 4 11.58 -0.18 4.71
CA ARG A 4 10.25 0.22 4.24
C ARG A 4 9.48 1.01 5.29
N ASP A 5 9.69 0.70 6.58
CA ASP A 5 9.10 1.48 7.67
C ASP A 5 9.64 2.91 7.64
N ILE A 6 10.94 3.08 7.40
CA ILE A 6 11.60 4.39 7.34
C ILE A 6 11.06 5.20 6.16
N VAL A 7 11.02 4.61 4.97
CA VAL A 7 10.52 5.26 3.75
C VAL A 7 9.06 5.71 3.93
N LEU A 8 8.19 4.82 4.40
CA LEU A 8 6.77 5.15 4.55
C LEU A 8 6.51 6.16 5.67
N ASN A 9 7.28 6.14 6.76
CA ASN A 9 7.21 7.20 7.77
C ASN A 9 7.58 8.56 7.18
N SER A 10 8.62 8.64 6.34
CA SER A 10 8.97 9.90 5.65
C SER A 10 7.85 10.39 4.74
N VAL A 11 7.21 9.51 3.97
CA VAL A 11 6.05 9.84 3.13
C VAL A 11 4.89 10.35 3.97
N LEU A 12 4.62 9.68 5.11
CA LEU A 12 3.55 10.07 6.01
C LEU A 12 3.77 11.49 6.57
N GLU A 13 5.00 11.80 6.98
CA GLU A 13 5.37 13.14 7.47
C GLU A 13 5.27 14.21 6.36
N GLU A 14 5.69 13.92 5.13
CA GLU A 14 5.49 14.83 3.99
C GLU A 14 4.00 15.16 3.80
N LEU A 15 3.14 14.14 3.77
CA LEU A 15 1.72 14.30 3.50
C LEU A 15 0.98 15.01 4.64
N LYS A 16 1.36 14.77 5.91
CA LYS A 16 0.79 15.49 7.07
C LYS A 16 1.06 16.98 7.05
N ASN A 17 2.19 17.41 6.48
CA ASN A 17 2.58 18.81 6.43
C ASN A 17 1.94 19.59 5.27
N LYS A 18 1.17 18.93 4.39
CA LYS A 18 0.44 19.59 3.30
C LYS A 18 -0.80 20.33 3.82
N LYS A 19 -1.00 21.56 3.33
CA LYS A 19 -2.20 22.37 3.64
C LYS A 19 -3.50 21.79 3.09
N LEU A 20 -3.43 21.12 1.94
CA LEU A 20 -4.56 20.47 1.27
C LEU A 20 -4.13 19.06 0.90
N ILE A 21 -4.93 18.08 1.32
CA ILE A 21 -4.68 16.65 1.07
C ILE A 21 -5.79 16.13 0.15
N THR A 22 -5.39 15.55 -0.98
CA THR A 22 -6.30 14.96 -1.96
C THR A 22 -6.91 13.65 -1.47
N GLU A 23 -7.98 13.18 -2.12
CA GLU A 23 -8.56 11.85 -1.88
C GLU A 23 -7.50 10.74 -1.95
N LEU A 24 -6.68 10.74 -3.01
CA LEU A 24 -5.58 9.78 -3.20
C LEU A 24 -4.59 9.81 -2.04
N GLU A 25 -4.19 10.99 -1.57
CA GLU A 25 -3.25 11.12 -0.47
C GLU A 25 -3.85 10.67 0.87
N LYS A 26 -5.15 10.86 1.10
CA LYS A 26 -5.83 10.31 2.28
C LYS A 26 -5.79 8.78 2.28
N ASP A 27 -6.01 8.17 1.12
CA ASP A 27 -5.96 6.71 0.99
C ASP A 27 -4.54 6.16 1.14
N ILE A 28 -3.53 6.86 0.62
CA ILE A 28 -2.10 6.55 0.86
C ILE A 28 -1.79 6.62 2.36
N ILE A 29 -2.19 7.68 3.06
CA ILE A 29 -2.00 7.82 4.51
C ILE A 29 -2.68 6.67 5.26
N SER A 30 -3.92 6.33 4.88
CA SER A 30 -4.66 5.22 5.50
C SER A 30 -3.93 3.89 5.32
N ALA A 31 -3.44 3.61 4.10
CA ALA A 31 -2.71 2.39 3.79
C ALA A 31 -1.37 2.31 4.56
N ILE A 32 -0.61 3.41 4.64
CA ILE A 32 0.64 3.47 5.40
C ILE A 32 0.40 3.19 6.88
N LYS A 33 -0.67 3.75 7.47
CA LYS A 33 -1.01 3.48 8.88
C LYS A 33 -1.26 1.99 9.13
N VAL A 34 -2.01 1.33 8.25
CA VAL A 34 -2.24 -0.13 8.32
C VAL A 34 -0.92 -0.91 8.15
N PHE A 35 -0.03 -0.48 7.25
CA PHE A 35 1.26 -1.14 7.05
C PHE A 35 2.20 -1.05 8.27
N LEU A 36 2.18 0.09 8.97
CA LEU A 36 3.04 0.36 10.13
C LEU A 36 2.46 -0.18 11.46
N GLU A 37 1.23 -0.69 11.45
CA GLU A 37 0.59 -1.27 12.63
C GLU A 37 1.35 -2.49 13.16
N GLN A 38 1.51 -2.56 14.49
CA GLN A 38 2.22 -3.64 15.19
C GLN A 38 1.44 -4.05 16.45
N PRO A 39 1.17 -5.35 16.66
CA PRO A 39 1.43 -6.46 15.73
C PRO A 39 0.58 -6.35 14.46
N ILE A 40 0.97 -7.09 13.41
CA ILE A 40 0.22 -7.08 12.15
C ILE A 40 -1.20 -7.67 12.33
N ASP A 41 -2.21 -6.89 11.97
CA ASP A 41 -3.56 -7.41 11.77
C ASP A 41 -3.75 -7.80 10.30
N ARG A 42 -3.66 -9.11 10.03
CA ARG A 42 -3.81 -9.65 8.68
C ARG A 42 -5.16 -9.31 8.05
N ASN A 43 -6.24 -9.28 8.83
CA ASN A 43 -7.57 -9.00 8.29
C ASN A 43 -7.70 -7.52 7.91
N ASN A 44 -7.11 -6.64 8.69
CA ASN A 44 -7.03 -5.22 8.38
C ASN A 44 -6.21 -4.99 7.09
N VAL A 45 -5.05 -5.64 6.97
CA VAL A 45 -4.21 -5.58 5.76
C VAL A 45 -4.95 -6.10 4.52
N LYS A 46 -5.63 -7.26 4.61
CA LYS A 46 -6.44 -7.80 3.50
C LYS A 46 -7.54 -6.85 3.06
N THR A 47 -8.30 -6.34 4.02
CA THR A 47 -9.38 -5.38 3.77
C THR A 47 -8.83 -4.15 3.05
N LYS A 48 -7.70 -3.61 3.54
CA LYS A 48 -7.04 -2.45 2.92
C LYS A 48 -6.57 -2.73 1.50
N ILE A 49 -5.99 -3.90 1.23
CA ILE A 49 -5.58 -4.29 -0.13
C ILE A 49 -6.80 -4.32 -1.06
N ASN A 50 -7.89 -4.97 -0.64
CA ASN A 50 -9.11 -5.09 -1.45
C ASN A 50 -9.76 -3.73 -1.73
N GLU A 51 -9.79 -2.83 -0.75
CA GLU A 51 -10.29 -1.46 -0.92
C GLU A 51 -9.48 -0.69 -1.99
N ILE A 52 -8.14 -0.79 -1.93
CA ILE A 52 -7.25 -0.12 -2.89
C ILE A 52 -7.41 -0.74 -4.28
N ASP A 53 -7.39 -2.07 -4.37
CA ASP A 53 -7.54 -2.79 -5.64
C ASP A 53 -8.89 -2.46 -6.30
N LEU A 54 -9.97 -2.34 -5.53
CA LEU A 54 -11.29 -1.93 -6.04
C LEU A 54 -11.33 -0.47 -6.50
N LYS A 55 -10.79 0.47 -5.70
CA LYS A 55 -10.88 1.91 -5.99
C LYS A 55 -9.94 2.34 -7.11
N TYR A 56 -8.77 1.72 -7.20
CA TYR A 56 -7.68 2.18 -8.07
C TYR A 56 -7.32 1.17 -9.16
N ASN A 57 -7.85 -0.04 -9.15
CA ASN A 57 -7.47 -1.10 -10.11
C ASN A 57 -5.97 -1.46 -10.04
N THR A 58 -5.35 -1.34 -8.86
CA THR A 58 -3.92 -1.61 -8.65
C THR A 58 -3.54 -3.06 -8.89
N TYR A 59 -4.47 -4.00 -8.75
CA TYR A 59 -4.23 -5.40 -9.09
C TYR A 59 -3.81 -5.56 -10.56
N SER A 60 -4.48 -4.86 -11.48
CA SER A 60 -4.14 -4.88 -12.91
C SER A 60 -2.77 -4.28 -13.19
N ASP A 61 -2.41 -3.18 -12.52
CA ASP A 61 -1.07 -2.58 -12.64
C ASP A 61 0.02 -3.54 -12.17
N LEU A 62 -0.24 -4.25 -11.08
CA LEU A 62 0.70 -5.20 -10.50
C LEU A 62 0.83 -6.48 -11.34
N LEU A 63 -0.24 -6.95 -11.99
CA LEU A 63 -0.17 -8.08 -12.92
C LEU A 63 0.76 -7.82 -14.11
N MET A 64 0.92 -6.57 -14.55
CA MET A 64 1.86 -6.24 -15.64
C MET A 64 3.33 -6.36 -15.22
N VAL A 65 3.63 -6.36 -13.92
CA VAL A 65 4.99 -6.34 -13.37
C VAL A 65 5.34 -7.58 -12.54
N MET A 66 4.35 -8.38 -12.14
CA MET A 66 4.56 -9.60 -11.35
C MET A 66 4.61 -10.85 -12.25
N PRO A 67 5.50 -11.83 -11.96
CA PRO A 67 5.47 -13.12 -12.65
C PRO A 67 4.12 -13.83 -12.41
N GLN A 68 3.54 -14.42 -13.45
CA GLN A 68 2.25 -15.15 -13.38
C GLN A 68 2.24 -16.26 -12.32
N ASP A 69 3.40 -16.83 -11.99
CA ASP A 69 3.55 -17.87 -10.96
C ASP A 69 3.37 -17.37 -9.51
N SER A 70 3.23 -16.05 -9.31
CA SER A 70 3.05 -15.41 -7.99
C SER A 70 1.58 -15.20 -7.59
N LEU A 71 0.62 -15.80 -8.32
CA LEU A 71 -0.83 -15.69 -8.09
C LEU A 71 -1.30 -16.47 -6.85
N ARG A 72 -0.64 -16.30 -5.70
CA ARG A 72 -1.16 -16.74 -4.41
C ARG A 72 -2.26 -15.79 -3.96
N THR A 73 -3.36 -16.36 -3.48
CA THR A 73 -4.43 -15.60 -2.83
C THR A 73 -3.90 -14.94 -1.55
N LEU A 74 -4.50 -13.83 -1.13
CA LEU A 74 -4.05 -13.13 0.09
C LEU A 74 -4.13 -14.01 1.36
N ASP A 75 -4.97 -15.05 1.33
CA ASP A 75 -5.10 -16.03 2.41
C ASP A 75 -3.88 -16.96 2.55
N GLU A 76 -3.17 -17.22 1.45
CA GLU A 76 -2.00 -18.10 1.40
C GLU A 76 -0.70 -17.39 1.77
N LEU A 77 -0.72 -16.06 1.89
CA LEU A 77 0.45 -15.25 2.23
C LEU A 77 0.70 -15.27 3.75
N ASN A 78 1.96 -15.45 4.14
CA ASN A 78 2.40 -15.21 5.51
C ASN A 78 2.42 -13.71 5.84
N ASP A 79 2.66 -13.37 7.11
CA ASP A 79 2.62 -12.01 7.62
C ASP A 79 3.58 -11.05 6.89
N VAL A 80 4.76 -11.53 6.53
CA VAL A 80 5.73 -10.75 5.76
C VAL A 80 5.24 -10.57 4.33
N GLU A 81 4.79 -11.64 3.69
CA GLU A 81 4.31 -11.63 2.31
C GLU A 81 3.08 -10.72 2.14
N ILE A 82 2.11 -10.78 3.05
CA ILE A 82 0.90 -9.93 2.96
C ILE A 82 1.23 -8.45 3.23
N ARG A 83 2.16 -8.18 4.15
CA ARG A 83 2.68 -6.84 4.40
C ARG A 83 3.40 -6.29 3.17
N ASN A 84 4.23 -7.12 2.51
CA ASN A 84 4.89 -6.77 1.25
C ASN A 84 3.86 -6.48 0.14
N ASN A 85 2.76 -7.24 0.11
CA ASN A 85 1.71 -7.08 -0.89
C ASN A 85 1.01 -5.70 -0.76
N LEU A 86 0.73 -5.26 0.47
CA LEU A 86 0.22 -3.91 0.74
C LEU A 86 1.24 -2.82 0.36
N TYR A 87 2.53 -3.04 0.65
CA TYR A 87 3.60 -2.11 0.27
C TYR A 87 3.64 -1.86 -1.24
N LEU A 88 3.48 -2.90 -2.06
CA LEU A 88 3.43 -2.77 -3.51
C LEU A 88 2.27 -1.87 -3.97
N ARG A 89 1.07 -2.04 -3.39
CA ARG A 89 -0.07 -1.16 -3.68
C ARG A 89 0.23 0.29 -3.33
N ILE A 90 0.83 0.53 -2.16
CA ILE A 90 1.20 1.89 -1.72
C ILE A 90 2.16 2.53 -2.74
N ASN A 91 3.14 1.79 -3.25
CA ASN A 91 4.07 2.29 -4.26
C ASN A 91 3.38 2.63 -5.59
N VAL A 92 2.40 1.83 -6.02
CA VAL A 92 1.60 2.16 -7.22
C VAL A 92 0.83 3.46 -7.01
N LEU A 93 0.19 3.64 -5.85
CA LEU A 93 -0.51 4.89 -5.54
C LEU A 93 0.43 6.10 -5.49
N LEU A 94 1.63 5.93 -4.93
CA LEU A 94 2.67 6.97 -4.92
C LEU A 94 3.15 7.31 -6.33
N GLY A 95 3.35 6.32 -7.20
CA GLY A 95 3.68 6.55 -8.61
C GLY A 95 2.59 7.33 -9.34
N ARG A 96 1.32 7.01 -9.09
CA ARG A 96 0.18 7.76 -9.65
C ARG A 96 0.11 9.20 -9.13
N LYS A 97 0.43 9.44 -7.85
CA LYS A 97 0.54 10.79 -7.28
C LYS A 97 1.59 11.61 -8.05
N GLU A 98 2.76 11.05 -8.35
CA GLU A 98 3.81 11.76 -9.09
C GLU A 98 3.39 12.07 -10.54
N SER A 99 2.60 11.21 -11.18
CA SER A 99 2.06 11.47 -12.54
C SER A 99 0.97 12.56 -12.60
N LEU A 100 0.43 13.01 -11.46
CA LEU A 100 -0.61 14.04 -11.38
C LEU A 100 -0.06 15.44 -11.04
N LYS A 101 1.24 15.56 -10.80
CA LYS A 101 1.94 16.84 -10.59
C LYS A 101 2.35 17.47 -11.90
#